data_AF-A0A947M7E7-F1
#
_entry.id   AF-A0A947M7E7-F1
#
_cell.length_a   1.000
_cell.length_b   1.000
_cell.length_c   1.000
_cell.angle_alpha   90.00
_cell.angle_beta   90.00
_cell.angle_gamma   90.00
#
_symmetry.space_group_name_H-M   'P 1'
#
loop_
_entity.id
_entity.type
_entity.pdbx_description
1 polymer ?
#
loop_
_entity_poly.entity_id
_entity_poly.type
_entity_poly.pdbx_seq_one_letter_code
_entity_poly.pdbx_strand_id
1 'polypeptide(L)'
;MVKITRVGMSEKVDRLLSKDMLDRESRKSLAHFLERIEMAVFTANREVIHQRIPQLNQESFLKLATRVAELRADYLAQALAVANNTGRPNANAIAELRSVREAYEELLKAFEAMERAIERGYADIAN
;
A
#
# COMPACT_ATOMS: atom_id res chain seq x y z
N MET A 1 -26.50 11.62 -49.22
CA MET A 1 -26.14 12.58 -48.15
C MET A 1 -25.92 11.80 -46.85
N VAL A 2 -24.72 11.97 -46.29
CA VAL A 2 -24.25 11.70 -44.91
C VAL A 2 -24.51 10.31 -44.28
N LYS A 3 -23.47 9.46 -44.34
CA LYS A 3 -23.21 8.35 -43.40
C LYS A 3 -22.62 8.94 -42.11
N ILE A 4 -23.22 8.65 -40.95
CA ILE A 4 -22.57 8.90 -39.66
C ILE A 4 -21.85 7.62 -39.23
N THR A 5 -20.53 7.73 -39.28
CA THR A 5 -19.51 6.71 -39.10
C THR A 5 -19.45 6.23 -37.66
N ARG A 6 -19.79 4.96 -37.40
CA ARG A 6 -19.44 4.23 -36.15
C ARG A 6 -18.13 3.46 -36.32
N VAL A 7 -17.17 4.05 -37.04
CA VAL A 7 -15.80 3.53 -37.27
C VAL A 7 -14.85 4.55 -36.67
N GLY A 8 -14.60 4.45 -35.36
CA GLY A 8 -13.75 5.44 -34.69
C GLY A 8 -13.12 4.98 -33.37
N MET A 9 -13.59 3.88 -32.79
CA MET A 9 -12.98 3.30 -31.59
C MET A 9 -12.14 2.06 -31.87
N SER A 10 -12.52 1.20 -32.82
CA SER A 10 -11.73 0.01 -33.15
C SER A 10 -10.41 0.37 -33.84
N GLU A 11 -10.39 1.35 -34.75
CA GLU A 11 -9.17 1.83 -35.43
C GLU A 11 -8.17 2.48 -34.48
N LYS A 12 -8.64 3.13 -33.40
CA LYS A 12 -7.75 3.78 -32.42
C LYS A 12 -7.08 2.77 -31.50
N VAL A 13 -7.74 1.66 -31.19
CA VAL A 13 -7.15 0.57 -30.41
C VAL A 13 -6.14 -0.23 -31.25
N ASP A 14 -6.38 -0.35 -32.57
CA ASP A 14 -5.47 -1.02 -33.51
C ASP A 14 -4.23 -0.15 -33.85
N ARG A 15 -4.37 1.19 -33.91
CA ARG A 15 -3.27 2.11 -34.22
C ARG A 15 -2.28 2.37 -33.08
N LEU A 16 -2.66 2.12 -31.83
CA LEU A 16 -1.73 2.20 -30.70
C LEU A 16 -0.87 0.93 -30.56
N LEU A 17 -1.18 -0.12 -31.34
CA LEU A 17 -0.57 -1.44 -31.30
C LEU A 17 -0.28 -2.00 -32.70
N SER A 18 0.29 -1.22 -33.64
CA SER A 18 1.05 -1.86 -34.72
C SER A 18 2.31 -2.49 -34.11
N LYS A 19 2.20 -3.80 -33.92
CA LYS A 19 2.85 -4.63 -32.89
C LYS A 19 4.32 -5.00 -33.16
N ASP A 20 4.89 -4.67 -34.32
CA ASP A 20 6.12 -5.35 -34.78
C ASP A 20 7.40 -4.49 -34.88
N MET A 21 7.35 -3.17 -34.66
CA MET A 21 8.53 -2.28 -34.84
C MET A 21 8.72 -1.24 -33.71
N LEU A 22 8.31 -1.53 -32.47
CA LEU A 22 9.15 -1.03 -31.38
C LEU A 22 10.45 -1.79 -31.51
N ASP A 23 11.45 -1.13 -32.10
CA ASP A 23 12.76 -1.72 -32.39
C ASP A 23 13.23 -2.53 -31.18
N ARG A 24 13.73 -3.75 -31.41
CA ARG A 24 14.23 -4.62 -30.33
C ARG A 24 15.23 -3.86 -29.46
N GLU A 25 15.99 -2.96 -30.08
CA GLU A 25 16.89 -2.02 -29.41
C GLU A 25 16.16 -1.04 -28.47
N SER A 26 15.06 -0.42 -28.92
CA SER A 26 14.25 0.49 -28.11
C SER A 26 13.62 -0.23 -26.90
N ARG A 27 13.12 -1.46 -27.07
CA ARG A 27 12.59 -2.27 -25.96
C ARG A 27 13.69 -2.63 -24.95
N LYS A 28 14.88 -2.99 -25.45
CA LYS A 28 16.06 -3.29 -24.62
C LYS A 28 16.55 -2.05 -23.85
N SER A 29 16.60 -0.89 -24.51
CA SER A 29 16.97 0.39 -23.90
C SER A 29 16.00 0.79 -22.78
N LEU A 30 14.70 0.65 -23.02
CA LEU A 30 13.67 0.89 -22.00
C LEU A 30 13.81 -0.06 -20.81
N ALA A 31 14.01 -1.36 -21.04
CA ALA A 31 14.21 -2.34 -19.97
C ALA A 31 15.42 -1.99 -19.09
N HIS A 32 16.58 -1.67 -19.69
CA HIS A 32 17.75 -1.24 -18.94
C HIS A 32 17.53 0.08 -18.19
N PHE A 33 16.76 1.02 -18.76
CA PHE A 33 16.44 2.26 -18.06
C PHE A 33 15.60 1.98 -16.82
N LEU A 34 14.57 1.14 -16.93
CA LEU A 34 13.72 0.76 -15.79
C LEU A 34 14.52 0.03 -14.70
N GLU A 35 15.39 -0.90 -15.07
CA GLU A 35 16.29 -1.59 -14.13
C GLU A 35 17.19 -0.60 -13.36
N ARG A 36 17.78 0.38 -14.04
CA ARG A 36 18.57 1.43 -13.39
C ARG A 36 17.74 2.28 -12.43
N ILE A 37 16.50 2.60 -12.80
CA ILE A 37 15.58 3.35 -11.94
C ILE A 37 15.20 2.51 -10.72
N GLU A 38 14.89 1.23 -10.89
CA GLU A 38 14.57 0.32 -9.78
C GLU A 38 15.73 0.20 -8.79
N MET A 39 16.96 0.05 -9.29
CA MET A 39 18.16 0.01 -8.44
C MET A 39 18.40 1.34 -7.72
N ALA A 40 18.20 2.47 -8.40
CA ALA A 40 18.32 3.80 -7.78
C ALA A 40 17.26 4.02 -6.69
N VAL A 41 16.01 3.61 -6.94
CA VAL A 41 14.90 3.67 -5.96
C VAL A 41 15.19 2.77 -4.77
N PHE A 42 15.67 1.54 -5.00
CA PHE A 42 16.05 0.62 -3.93
C PHE A 42 17.15 1.23 -3.04
N THR A 43 18.21 1.76 -3.65
CA THR A 43 19.34 2.37 -2.93
C THR A 43 18.89 3.59 -2.12
N ALA A 44 18.10 4.47 -2.73
CA ALA A 44 17.58 5.66 -2.07
C ALA A 44 16.66 5.31 -0.89
N ASN A 45 15.74 4.35 -1.06
CA ASN A 45 14.85 3.91 0.01
C ASN A 45 15.63 3.29 1.16
N ARG A 46 16.58 2.39 0.88
CA ARG A 46 17.40 1.76 1.92
C ARG A 46 18.19 2.81 2.71
N GLU A 47 18.86 3.72 2.02
CA GLU A 47 19.65 4.79 2.66
C GLU A 47 18.78 5.69 3.54
N VAL A 48 17.70 6.24 2.98
CA VAL A 48 16.83 7.19 3.70
C VAL A 48 16.13 6.52 4.88
N ILE A 49 15.67 5.29 4.72
CA ILE A 49 14.98 4.53 5.78
C ILE A 49 15.96 4.19 6.90
N HIS A 50 17.15 3.68 6.59
CA HIS A 50 18.15 3.35 7.63
C HIS A 50 18.63 4.59 8.38
N GLN A 51 18.83 5.72 7.69
CA GLN A 51 19.19 6.99 8.33
C GLN A 51 18.12 7.48 9.31
N ARG A 52 16.84 7.37 8.96
CA ARG A 52 15.73 7.87 9.78
C ARG A 52 15.25 6.89 10.84
N ILE A 53 15.38 5.59 10.57
CA ILE A 53 14.87 4.51 11.41
C ILE A 53 15.99 3.46 11.57
N PRO A 54 17.05 3.76 12.35
CA PRO A 54 18.21 2.87 12.46
C PRO A 54 17.90 1.51 13.06
N GLN A 55 16.78 1.39 13.77
CA GLN A 55 16.34 0.16 14.45
C GLN A 55 15.21 -0.54 13.69
N LEU A 56 15.14 -0.40 12.36
CA LEU A 56 14.18 -1.14 11.54
C LEU A 56 14.60 -2.63 11.44
N ASN A 57 14.26 -3.37 12.49
CA ASN A 57 14.66 -4.77 12.72
C ASN A 57 13.47 -5.62 13.20
N GLN A 58 13.71 -6.91 13.42
CA GLN A 58 12.68 -7.85 13.90
C GLN A 58 12.00 -7.39 15.21
N GLU A 59 12.75 -6.83 16.15
CA GLU A 59 12.20 -6.37 17.43
C GLU A 59 11.21 -5.21 17.23
N SER A 60 11.58 -4.22 16.40
CA SER A 60 10.69 -3.10 16.06
C SER A 60 9.40 -3.58 15.37
N PHE A 61 9.49 -4.62 14.55
CA PHE A 61 8.36 -5.20 13.84
C PHE A 61 7.40 -5.89 14.80
N LEU A 62 7.93 -6.70 15.73
CA LEU A 62 7.14 -7.35 16.76
C LEU A 62 6.46 -6.33 17.67
N LYS A 63 7.15 -5.25 18.06
CA LYS A 63 6.53 -4.16 18.85
C LYS A 63 5.34 -3.53 18.12
N LEU A 64 5.47 -3.24 16.82
CA LEU A 64 4.37 -2.68 16.05
C LEU A 64 3.21 -3.67 15.92
N ALA A 65 3.50 -4.95 15.65
CA ALA A 65 2.49 -6.01 15.60
C ALA A 65 1.70 -6.12 16.91
N THR A 66 2.38 -6.06 18.07
CA THR A 66 1.73 -6.06 19.38
C THR A 66 0.79 -4.87 19.53
N ARG A 67 1.21 -3.65 19.16
CA ARG A 67 0.33 -2.46 19.23
C ARG A 67 -0.89 -2.57 18.32
N VAL A 68 -0.74 -3.13 17.13
CA VAL A 68 -1.88 -3.39 16.23
C VAL A 68 -2.85 -4.38 16.87
N ALA A 69 -2.34 -5.42 17.53
CA ALA A 69 -3.18 -6.41 18.22
C ALA A 69 -3.94 -5.80 19.40
N GLU A 70 -3.31 -4.94 20.20
CA GLU A 70 -3.94 -4.20 21.29
C GLU A 70 -5.09 -3.31 20.78
N LEU A 71 -4.83 -2.48 19.76
CA LEU A 71 -5.89 -1.60 19.19
C LEU A 71 -7.02 -2.39 18.54
N ARG A 72 -6.72 -3.56 17.95
CA ARG A 72 -7.74 -4.47 17.45
C ARG A 72 -8.63 -4.98 18.60
N ALA A 73 -8.03 -5.34 19.72
CA ALA A 73 -8.78 -5.77 20.90
C ALA A 73 -9.67 -4.64 21.43
N ASP A 74 -9.16 -3.42 21.51
CA ASP A 74 -9.91 -2.24 21.95
C ASP A 74 -11.12 -1.96 21.04
N TYR A 75 -10.92 -2.02 19.72
CA TYR A 75 -12.01 -1.82 18.76
C TYR A 75 -13.11 -2.89 18.91
N LEU A 76 -12.71 -4.17 19.02
CA LEU A 76 -13.66 -5.27 19.22
C LEU A 76 -14.39 -5.16 20.56
N ALA A 77 -13.68 -4.78 21.63
CA ALA A 77 -14.27 -4.58 22.95
C ALA A 77 -15.32 -3.45 22.92
N GLN A 78 -15.00 -2.31 22.30
CA GLN A 78 -15.95 -1.20 22.15
C GLN A 78 -17.15 -1.60 21.28
N ALA A 79 -16.92 -2.34 20.19
CA ALA A 79 -18.01 -2.81 19.32
C ALA A 79 -18.98 -3.73 20.09
N LEU A 80 -18.45 -4.63 20.91
CA LEU A 80 -19.27 -5.50 21.78
C LEU A 80 -20.00 -4.69 22.85
N ALA A 81 -19.37 -3.69 23.44
CA ALA A 81 -20.03 -2.80 24.41
C ALA A 81 -21.20 -2.04 23.78
N VAL A 82 -21.03 -1.54 22.55
CA VAL A 82 -22.11 -0.90 21.78
C VAL A 82 -23.24 -1.89 21.47
N ALA A 83 -22.92 -3.12 21.08
CA ALA A 83 -23.90 -4.15 20.74
C ALA A 83 -24.70 -4.67 21.97
N ASN A 84 -24.07 -4.70 23.14
CA ASN A 84 -24.69 -5.18 24.38
C ASN A 84 -25.59 -4.14 25.07
N ASN A 85 -25.47 -2.86 24.71
CA ASN A 85 -26.37 -1.83 25.24
C ASN A 85 -27.78 -1.98 24.65
N THR A 86 -28.80 -1.84 25.51
CA THR A 86 -30.19 -1.91 25.08
C THR A 86 -30.61 -0.63 24.34
N GLY A 87 -31.34 -0.78 23.24
CA GLY A 87 -31.81 0.33 22.42
C GLY A 87 -30.84 0.73 21.32
N ARG A 88 -31.09 1.88 20.69
CA ARG A 88 -30.22 2.39 19.62
C ARG A 88 -28.99 3.08 20.22
N PRO A 89 -27.77 2.79 19.74
CA PRO A 89 -26.58 3.51 20.17
C PRO A 89 -26.74 5.01 20.00
N ASN A 90 -26.36 5.78 21.01
CA ASN A 90 -26.34 7.24 20.92
C ASN A 90 -25.15 7.71 20.07
N ALA A 91 -25.16 8.99 19.68
CA ALA A 91 -24.12 9.56 18.83
C ALA A 91 -22.71 9.47 19.46
N ASN A 92 -22.61 9.58 20.78
CA ASN A 92 -21.31 9.51 21.49
C ASN A 92 -20.72 8.11 21.41
N ALA A 93 -21.52 7.07 21.64
CA ALA A 93 -21.07 5.67 21.54
C ALA A 93 -20.56 5.33 20.13
N ILE A 94 -21.22 5.86 19.09
CA ILE A 94 -20.77 5.71 17.70
C ILE A 94 -19.49 6.53 17.42
N ALA A 95 -19.36 7.72 18.01
CA ALA A 95 -18.16 8.54 17.87
C ALA A 95 -16.93 7.89 18.53
N GLU A 96 -17.09 7.33 19.72
CA GLU A 96 -16.04 6.57 20.42
C GLU A 96 -15.62 5.34 19.62
N LEU A 97 -16.60 4.55 19.14
CA LEU A 97 -16.34 3.38 18.29
C LEU A 97 -15.57 3.76 17.02
N ARG A 98 -15.92 4.89 16.40
CA ARG A 98 -15.19 5.42 15.24
C ARG A 98 -13.75 5.79 15.61
N SER A 99 -13.54 6.47 16.73
CA SER A 99 -12.21 6.89 17.17
C SER A 99 -11.27 5.71 17.38
N VAL A 100 -11.73 4.64 18.05
CA VAL A 100 -10.90 3.44 18.26
C VAL A 100 -10.66 2.66 16.96
N ARG A 101 -11.65 2.65 16.05
CA ARG A 101 -11.49 2.06 14.70
C ARG A 101 -10.42 2.78 13.90
N GLU A 102 -10.45 4.11 13.88
CA GLU A 102 -9.49 4.93 13.11
C GLU A 102 -8.06 4.73 13.62
N ALA A 103 -7.87 4.69 14.95
CA ALA A 103 -6.56 4.38 15.52
C ALA A 103 -6.06 2.98 15.10
N TYR A 104 -6.93 1.96 15.17
CA TYR A 104 -6.61 0.61 14.72
C TYR A 104 -6.26 0.55 13.22
N GLU A 105 -7.08 1.16 12.37
CA GLU A 105 -6.89 1.19 10.91
C GLU A 105 -5.58 1.88 10.52
N GLU A 106 -5.26 3.00 11.17
CA GLU A 106 -4.01 3.75 10.91
C GLU A 106 -2.78 2.90 11.27
N LEU A 107 -2.79 2.26 12.44
CA LEU A 107 -1.66 1.45 12.86
C LEU A 107 -1.51 0.16 12.05
N LEU A 108 -2.63 -0.41 11.59
CA LEU A 108 -2.62 -1.52 10.64
C LEU A 108 -2.00 -1.12 9.30
N LYS A 109 -2.34 0.07 8.78
CA LYS A 109 -1.73 0.60 7.55
C LYS A 109 -0.23 0.84 7.70
N ALA A 110 0.20 1.35 8.86
CA ALA A 110 1.62 1.49 9.18
C ALA A 110 2.34 0.13 9.23
N PHE A 111 1.70 -0.90 9.80
CA PHE A 111 2.23 -2.26 9.84
C PHE A 111 2.39 -2.87 8.44
N GLU A 112 1.37 -2.76 7.57
CA GLU A 112 1.45 -3.19 6.16
C GLU A 112 2.59 -2.47 5.39
N ALA A 113 2.77 -1.17 5.66
CA ALA A 113 3.87 -0.41 5.06
C ALA A 113 5.25 -0.89 5.55
N MET A 114 5.36 -1.27 6.82
CA MET A 114 6.57 -1.83 7.40
C MET A 114 6.89 -3.22 6.84
N GLU A 115 5.90 -4.10 6.74
CA GLU A 115 6.01 -5.42 6.09
C GLU A 115 6.53 -5.28 4.66
N ARG A 116 5.98 -4.34 3.89
CA ARG A 116 6.45 -4.07 2.52
C ARG A 116 7.87 -3.54 2.45
N ALA A 117 8.32 -2.75 3.43
CA ALA A 117 9.70 -2.27 3.49
C ALA A 117 10.66 -3.45 3.75
N ILE A 118 10.25 -4.38 4.60
CA ILE A 118 10.95 -5.62 4.91
C ILE A 118 11.06 -6.53 3.69
N GLU A 119 9.94 -6.83 3.02
CA GLU A 119 9.89 -7.67 1.81
C GLU A 119 10.77 -7.11 0.68
N ARG A 120 10.92 -5.78 0.62
CA ARG A 120 11.77 -5.09 -0.36
C ARG A 120 13.24 -5.02 0.03
N GLY A 121 13.62 -5.56 1.20
CA GLY A 121 15.00 -5.55 1.67
C GLY A 121 15.49 -4.17 2.14
N TYR A 122 14.59 -3.29 2.59
CA TYR A 122 14.93 -1.97 3.14
C TYR A 122 15.21 -2.00 4.66
N ALA A 123 15.18 -3.19 5.27
CA ALA A 123 15.36 -3.41 6.69
C ALA A 123 16.44 -4.48 6.92
N ASP A 124 17.25 -4.31 7.97
CA ASP A 124 18.22 -5.32 8.40
C ASP A 124 17.52 -6.33 9.31
N ILE A 125 16.77 -7.24 8.71
CA ILE A 125 16.26 -8.44 9.39
C ILE A 125 17.27 -9.52 9.10
N ALA A 126 18.07 -9.85 10.12
CA ALA A 126 19.19 -10.76 10.08
C ALA A 126 19.11 -11.86 9.00
N ASN A 127 20.12 -11.88 8.12
CA ASN A 127 20.67 -13.14 7.61
C ASN A 127 21.53 -13.77 8.71
#